data_AF-A0AA42RFQ0-F1
#
_entry.id   AF-A0AA42RFQ0-F1
#
_cell.length_a   1.000
_cell.length_b   1.000
_cell.length_c   1.000
_cell.angle_alpha   90.00
_cell.angle_beta   90.00
_cell.angle_gamma   90.00
#
_symmetry.space_group_name_H-M   'P 1'
#
loop_
_entity.id
_entity.type
_entity.pdbx_description
1 polymer ?
#
loop_
_entity_poly.entity_id
_entity_poly.type
_entity_poly.pdbx_seq_one_letter_code
_entity_poly.pdbx_strand_id
1 'polypeptide(L)' 'MDKLELEGKWNRIKGAVKQKYGDWFDDDKVYAEGKYDEVVGKIQEKTGKSREEIESTIKDWKEDNQD' A
#
# COMPACT_ATOMS: atom_id res chain seq x y z
N MET A 1 -18.36 2.01 -4.87
CA MET A 1 -17.09 1.37 -4.50
C MET A 1 -17.44 0.23 -3.57
N ASP A 2 -17.50 -0.94 -4.16
CA ASP A 2 -17.92 -2.16 -3.48
C ASP A 2 -16.81 -2.57 -2.50
N LYS A 3 -17.18 -2.99 -1.29
CA LYS A 3 -16.25 -3.35 -0.21
C LYS A 3 -15.15 -4.34 -0.67
N LEU A 4 -15.50 -5.20 -1.63
CA LEU A 4 -14.61 -6.13 -2.33
C LEU A 4 -13.45 -5.45 -3.08
N GLU A 5 -13.69 -4.29 -3.71
CA GLU A 5 -12.64 -3.55 -4.42
C GLU A 5 -11.64 -2.92 -3.45
N LEU A 6 -12.12 -2.46 -2.29
CA LEU A 6 -11.27 -1.87 -1.24
C LEU A 6 -10.37 -2.92 -0.60
N GLU A 7 -10.90 -4.10 -0.29
CA GLU A 7 -10.11 -5.24 0.21
C GLU A 7 -9.08 -5.73 -0.81
N GLY A 8 -9.46 -5.80 -2.09
CA GLY A 8 -8.54 -6.15 -3.18
C GLY A 8 -7.42 -5.12 -3.36
N LYS A 9 -7.74 -3.82 -3.28
CA LYS A 9 -6.74 -2.73 -3.29
C LYS A 9 -5.82 -2.81 -2.07
N TRP A 10 -6.38 -3.04 -0.88
CA TRP A 10 -5.62 -3.10 0.37
C TRP A 10 -4.54 -4.19 0.35
N ASN A 11 -4.87 -5.40 -0.11
CA ASN A 11 -3.89 -6.47 -0.22
C ASN A 11 -2.72 -6.11 -1.15
N ARG A 12 -2.98 -5.39 -2.25
CA ARG A 12 -1.93 -4.91 -3.16
C ARG A 12 -1.05 -3.86 -2.51
N ILE A 13 -1.66 -2.90 -1.79
CA ILE A 13 -0.93 -1.88 -1.03
C ILE A 13 0.00 -2.55 -0.04
N LYS A 14 -0.52 -3.47 0.79
CA LYS A 14 0.25 -4.20 1.80
C LYS A 14 1.43 -4.95 1.19
N GLY A 15 1.24 -5.62 0.05
CA GLY A 15 2.33 -6.31 -0.66
C GLY A 15 3.44 -5.37 -1.14
N ALA A 16 3.07 -4.33 -1.88
CA ALA A 16 4.01 -3.34 -2.40
C ALA A 16 4.73 -2.58 -1.29
N VAL A 17 4.03 -2.23 -0.22
CA VAL A 17 4.58 -1.56 0.95
C VAL A 17 5.52 -2.49 1.70
N LYS A 18 5.16 -3.75 1.93
CA LYS A 18 6.05 -4.70 2.60
C LYS A 18 7.34 -4.94 1.81
N GLN A 19 7.28 -4.89 0.48
CA GLN A 19 8.45 -5.08 -0.38
C GLN A 19 9.32 -3.82 -0.51
N LYS A 20 8.72 -2.66 -0.84
CA LYS A 20 9.47 -1.40 -1.02
C LYS A 20 9.81 -0.69 0.28
N TYR A 21 8.97 -0.85 1.29
CA TYR A 21 8.98 -0.06 2.51
C TYR A 21 8.99 -0.91 3.78
N GLY A 22 8.99 -2.25 3.69
CA GLY A 22 8.99 -3.14 4.84
C GLY A 22 10.19 -2.95 5.76
N ASP A 23 11.30 -2.43 5.21
CA ASP A 23 12.50 -2.09 5.97
C ASP A 23 12.27 -0.98 7.02
N TRP A 24 11.28 -0.09 6.80
CA TRP A 24 10.95 0.99 7.73
C TRP A 24 9.51 0.93 8.26
N PHE A 25 8.64 0.12 7.67
CA PHE A 25 7.35 -0.26 8.24
C PHE A 25 7.54 -1.47 9.17
N ASP A 26 8.13 -1.24 10.34
CA ASP A 26 8.36 -2.25 11.39
C ASP A 26 7.13 -2.46 12.30
N ASP A 27 5.93 -2.17 11.81
CA ASP A 27 4.74 -2.15 12.65
C ASP A 27 3.67 -3.05 12.01
N ASP A 28 3.68 -4.32 12.41
CA ASP A 28 2.71 -5.33 11.96
C ASP A 28 1.25 -4.86 12.14
N LYS A 29 1.02 -3.91 13.07
CA LYS A 29 -0.30 -3.34 13.33
C LYS A 29 -0.77 -2.37 12.24
N VAL A 30 0.11 -1.73 11.47
CA VAL A 30 -0.35 -0.87 10.35
C VAL A 30 -0.90 -1.68 9.20
N TYR A 31 -0.53 -2.96 9.12
CA TYR A 31 -1.00 -3.88 8.09
C TYR A 31 -2.32 -4.59 8.43
N ALA A 32 -3.01 -4.16 9.50
CA ALA A 32 -4.33 -4.65 9.88
C ALA A 32 -5.42 -4.14 8.95
N GLU A 33 -6.44 -4.98 8.69
CA GLU A 33 -7.62 -4.57 7.93
C GLU A 33 -8.30 -3.33 8.54
N GLY A 34 -8.76 -2.42 7.68
CA GLY A 34 -9.40 -1.17 8.09
C GLY A 34 -8.44 0.00 8.31
N LYS A 35 -7.12 -0.20 8.26
CA LYS A 35 -6.10 0.87 8.37
C LYS A 35 -5.57 1.38 7.03
N TYR A 36 -6.31 1.13 5.94
CA TYR A 36 -5.92 1.55 4.59
C TYR A 36 -5.50 3.03 4.53
N ASP A 37 -6.33 3.92 5.08
CA ASP A 37 -6.11 5.35 4.99
C ASP A 37 -4.91 5.80 5.85
N GLU A 38 -4.68 5.14 6.99
CA GLU A 38 -3.51 5.39 7.86
C GLU A 38 -2.19 4.98 7.18
N VAL A 39 -2.17 3.85 6.50
CA VAL A 39 -0.99 3.41 5.74
C VAL A 39 -0.73 4.32 4.55
N VAL A 40 -1.76 4.67 3.79
CA VAL A 40 -1.62 5.61 2.68
C VAL A 40 -1.09 6.95 3.20
N GLY A 41 -1.66 7.49 4.28
CA GLY A 41 -1.19 8.72 4.93
C GLY A 41 0.28 8.66 5.34
N LYS A 42 0.71 7.58 6.02
CA LYS A 42 2.12 7.41 6.40
C LYS A 42 3.06 7.36 5.18
N ILE A 43 2.66 6.70 4.10
CA ILE A 43 3.45 6.66 2.86
C ILE A 43 3.52 8.06 2.25
N GLN A 44 2.41 8.80 2.21
CA GLN A 44 2.40 10.18 1.74
C GLN A 44 3.36 11.06 2.56
N GLU A 45 3.29 10.99 3.89
CA GLU A 45 4.15 11.77 4.79
C GLU A 45 5.64 11.43 4.62
N LYS A 46 5.96 10.15 4.40
CA LYS A 46 7.36 9.70 4.27
C LYS A 46 7.96 9.92 2.89
N THR A 47 7.16 9.73 1.84
CA THR A 47 7.63 9.79 0.45
C THR A 47 7.33 11.13 -0.22
N GLY A 48 6.44 11.94 0.37
CA GLY A 48 5.92 13.17 -0.23
C GLY A 48 4.98 12.92 -1.43
N LYS A 49 4.66 11.66 -1.74
CA LYS A 49 3.87 11.30 -2.92
C LYS A 49 2.38 11.46 -2.68
N SER A 50 1.64 11.79 -3.73
CA SER A 50 0.17 11.85 -3.70
C SER A 50 -0.45 10.44 -3.64
N ARG A 51 -1.73 10.35 -3.24
CA ARG A 51 -2.49 9.07 -3.23
C ARG A 51 -2.45 8.38 -4.59
N GLU A 52 -2.56 9.15 -5.66
CA GLU A 52 -2.53 8.67 -7.04
C GLU A 52 -1.17 8.08 -7.43
N GLU A 53 -0.08 8.72 -7.01
CA GLU A 53 1.28 8.20 -7.20
C GLU A 53 1.54 6.92 -6.40
N ILE A 54 0.96 6.83 -5.21
CA ILE A 54 1.01 5.62 -4.39
C ILE A 54 0.23 4.50 -5.07
N GLU A 55 -1.01 4.75 -5.51
CA GLU A 55 -1.81 3.79 -6.27
C GLU A 55 -1.10 3.35 -7.57
N SER A 56 -0.45 4.28 -8.27
CA SER A 56 0.36 3.99 -9.46
C SER A 56 1.57 3.11 -9.12
N THR A 57 2.32 3.44 -8.06
CA THR A 57 3.47 2.65 -7.58
C THR A 57 3.06 1.21 -7.22
N ILE A 58 1.87 1.04 -6.63
CA ILE A 58 1.33 -0.26 -6.24
C ILE A 58 0.85 -1.06 -7.47
N LYS A 59 0.26 -0.37 -8.45
CA LYS A 59 -0.15 -0.98 -9.72
C LYS A 59 1.07 -1.48 -10.49
N ASP A 60 2.10 -0.65 -10.60
CA ASP A 60 3.37 -0.92 -11.26
C ASP A 60 4.11 -2.11 -10.59
N TRP A 61 4.11 -2.16 -9.25
CA TRP A 61 4.69 -3.29 -8.51
C TRP A 61 4.04 -4.65 -8.83
N LYS A 62 2.74 -4.67 -9.16
CA LYS A 62 2.03 -5.91 -9.50
C LYS A 62 2.48 -6.48 -10.86
N GLU A 63 2.93 -5.64 -11.79
CA GLU A 63 3.45 -6.09 -13.10
C GLU A 63 4.85 -6.69 -12.97
N ASP A 64 5.68 -6.21 -12.05
CA ASP A 64 7.08 -6.62 -11.87
C ASP A 64 7.25 -7.95 -11.08
N ASN A 65 6.22 -8.41 -10.36
CA ASN A 65 6.28 -9.60 -9.48
C ASN A 65 5.43 -10.78 -9.98
N GLN A 66 5.05 -10.80 -11.27
CA GLN A 66 4.33 -11.90 -11.91
C GLN A 66 5.19 -12.81 -12.82
N ASP A 67 6.51 -12.64 -12.81
CA ASP A 67 7.48 -13.57 -13.44
C ASP A 67 7.96 -14.67 -12.47
#